data_AF-A0A0A7GBZ5-F1
#
_entry.id   AF-A0A0A7GBZ5-F1
#
_cell.length_a   1.000
_cell.length_b   1.000
_cell.length_c   1.000
_cell.angle_alpha   90.00
_cell.angle_beta   90.00
_cell.angle_gamma   90.00
#
_symmetry.space_group_name_H-M   'P 1'
#
loop_
_entity.id
_entity.type
_entity.pdbx_description
1 polymer ?
#
loop_
_entity_poly.entity_id
_entity_poly.type
_entity_poly.pdbx_seq_one_letter_code
_entity_poly.pdbx_strand_id
1 'polypeptide(L)'
;MESIKNQSYRNIEIIIVDRFSSDKTAEIAKEYEARVYQLDCERAKAKNFGLRRARGRYVMFVDSDMELMPDVVKECVELAGMDNKTGGVIIPERSVGEGFWVRVRDFERLK
;
A
#
# COMPACT_ATOMS: atom_id res chain seq x y z
N MET A 1 -2.29 5.84 6.29
CA MET A 1 -1.59 7.01 5.70
C MET A 1 -0.39 7.42 6.55
N GLU A 2 -0.58 7.64 7.86
CA GLU A 2 0.49 7.98 8.78
C GLU A 2 1.68 7.00 8.73
N SER A 3 1.42 5.69 8.74
CA SER A 3 2.46 4.66 8.59
C SER A 3 3.28 4.75 7.30
N ILE A 4 2.70 5.29 6.21
CA ILE A 4 3.41 5.55 4.95
C ILE A 4 4.27 6.82 5.06
N LYS A 5 3.74 7.88 5.69
CA LYS A 5 4.48 9.13 5.90
C LYS A 5 5.68 8.95 6.84
N ASN A 6 5.55 8.04 7.80
CA ASN A 6 6.56 7.72 8.80
C ASN A 6 7.61 6.70 8.34
N GLN A 7 7.60 6.29 7.06
CA GLN A 7 8.63 5.40 6.53
C GLN A 7 10.02 6.03 6.61
N SER A 8 11.03 5.20 6.88
CA SER A 8 12.44 5.62 6.89
C SER A 8 12.95 5.94 5.48
N TYR A 9 12.39 5.30 4.45
CA TYR A 9 12.60 5.65 3.06
C TYR A 9 11.73 6.85 2.67
N ARG A 10 12.35 7.97 2.28
CA ARG A 10 11.63 9.26 2.07
C ARG A 10 11.16 9.51 0.65
N ASN A 11 11.76 8.85 -0.36
CA ASN A 11 11.45 9.09 -1.76
C ASN A 11 10.19 8.32 -2.21
N ILE A 12 9.05 8.66 -1.61
CA ILE A 12 7.76 7.99 -1.83
C ILE A 12 6.80 8.96 -2.51
N GLU A 13 6.19 8.52 -3.62
CA GLU A 13 4.98 9.14 -4.13
C GLU A 13 3.77 8.29 -3.71
N ILE A 14 2.67 8.95 -3.34
CA ILE A 14 1.44 8.27 -2.93
C ILE A 14 0.36 8.53 -3.97
N ILE A 15 -0.24 7.46 -4.50
CA ILE A 15 -1.33 7.51 -5.47
C ILE A 15 -2.51 6.76 -4.88
N ILE A 16 -3.65 7.44 -4.80
CA ILE A 16 -4.91 6.87 -4.31
C ILE A 16 -5.93 6.93 -5.45
N VAL A 17 -6.56 5.80 -5.72
CA VAL A 17 -7.70 5.71 -6.63
C VAL A 17 -8.93 5.46 -5.78
N ASP A 18 -9.70 6.51 -5.57
CA ASP A 18 -10.90 6.50 -4.75
C ASP A 18 -12.14 6.24 -5.62
N ARG A 19 -13.09 5.47 -5.09
CA ARG A 19 -14.34 5.12 -5.78
C ARG A 19 -15.48 6.02 -5.29
N PHE A 20 -15.24 7.32 -5.24
CA PHE A 20 -16.20 8.30 -4.73
C PHE A 20 -16.67 7.97 -3.30
N SER A 21 -15.70 7.77 -2.39
CA SER A 21 -16.02 7.55 -0.98
C SER A 21 -16.92 8.68 -0.45
N SER A 22 -17.94 8.32 0.33
CA SER A 22 -18.92 9.27 0.88
C SER A 22 -18.44 9.95 2.17
N ASP A 23 -17.32 9.51 2.72
CA ASP A 23 -16.69 10.05 3.90
C ASP A 23 -15.52 10.99 3.53
N LYS A 24 -14.67 11.29 4.52
CA LYS A 24 -13.53 12.20 4.34
C LYS A 24 -12.29 11.53 3.72
N THR A 25 -12.39 10.32 3.19
CA THR A 25 -11.22 9.57 2.66
C THR A 25 -10.40 10.39 1.67
N ALA A 26 -11.04 11.01 0.67
CA ALA A 26 -10.34 11.79 -0.35
C ALA A 26 -9.77 13.12 0.18
N GLU A 27 -10.39 13.71 1.21
CA GLU A 27 -9.91 14.93 1.87
C GLU A 27 -8.65 14.62 2.68
N ILE A 28 -8.73 13.63 3.58
CA ILE A 28 -7.61 13.16 4.40
C ILE A 28 -6.44 12.75 3.51
N ALA A 29 -6.69 11.98 2.44
CA ALA A 29 -5.64 11.58 1.50
C ALA A 29 -4.83 12.77 0.94
N LYS A 30 -5.49 13.88 0.63
CA LYS A 30 -4.83 15.09 0.11
C LYS A 30 -3.96 15.79 1.15
N GLU A 31 -4.34 15.75 2.42
CA GLU A 31 -3.53 16.31 3.53
C GLU A 31 -2.18 15.60 3.66
N TYR A 32 -2.11 14.33 3.27
CA TYR A 32 -0.87 13.55 3.20
C TYR A 32 -0.14 13.67 1.86
N GLU A 33 -0.44 14.70 1.07
CA GLU A 33 0.19 14.99 -0.23
C GLU A 33 0.00 13.87 -1.27
N ALA A 34 -1.02 13.02 -1.10
CA ALA A 34 -1.33 11.97 -2.07
C ALA A 34 -1.98 12.53 -3.32
N ARG A 35 -1.64 11.95 -4.48
CA ARG A 35 -2.36 12.19 -5.74
C ARG A 35 -3.63 11.35 -5.76
N VAL A 36 -4.77 11.99 -5.51
CA VAL A 36 -6.08 11.33 -5.47
C VAL A 36 -6.76 11.41 -6.84
N TYR A 37 -7.17 10.26 -7.35
CA TYR A 37 -7.98 10.13 -8.56
C TYR A 37 -9.33 9.52 -8.21
N GLN A 38 -10.40 10.10 -8.75
CA GLN A 38 -11.75 9.55 -8.61
C GLN A 38 -12.09 8.68 -9.81
N LEU A 39 -12.43 7.41 -9.57
CA LEU A 39 -12.77 6.46 -10.63
C LEU A 39 -13.72 5.38 -10.12
N ASP A 40 -14.90 5.29 -10.74
CA ASP A 40 -15.86 4.22 -10.45
C ASP A 40 -15.42 2.91 -11.14
N CYS A 41 -14.65 2.09 -10.42
CA CYS A 41 -14.17 0.82 -10.95
C CYS A 41 -13.85 -0.19 -9.85
N GLU A 42 -13.69 -1.45 -10.27
CA GLU A 42 -13.27 -2.54 -9.41
C GLU A 42 -11.78 -2.47 -9.04
N ARG A 43 -11.42 -3.12 -7.92
CA ARG A 43 -10.08 -3.04 -7.30
C ARG A 43 -8.92 -3.32 -8.25
N ALA A 44 -9.02 -4.31 -9.13
CA ALA A 44 -7.97 -4.63 -10.10
C ALA A 44 -7.79 -3.50 -11.15
N LYS A 45 -8.89 -2.89 -11.60
CA LYS A 45 -8.84 -1.75 -12.52
C LYS A 45 -8.27 -0.51 -11.84
N ALA A 46 -8.60 -0.29 -10.56
CA ALA A 46 -8.03 0.79 -9.76
C ALA A 46 -6.51 0.65 -9.61
N LYS A 47 -6.01 -0.56 -9.26
CA LYS A 47 -4.57 -0.85 -9.18
C LYS A 47 -3.86 -0.60 -10.51
N ASN A 48 -4.42 -1.08 -11.62
CA ASN A 48 -3.85 -0.88 -12.95
C ASN A 48 -3.88 0.59 -13.39
N PHE A 49 -4.92 1.34 -13.02
CA PHE A 49 -4.98 2.78 -13.26
C PHE A 49 -3.89 3.51 -12.48
N GLY A 50 -3.75 3.22 -11.18
CA GLY A 50 -2.71 3.79 -10.33
C GLY A 50 -1.30 3.49 -10.85
N LEU A 51 -1.05 2.23 -11.25
CA LEU A 51 0.23 1.81 -11.85
C LEU A 51 0.59 2.66 -13.09
N ARG A 52 -0.36 2.93 -14.00
CA ARG A 52 -0.11 3.79 -15.17
C ARG A 52 0.15 5.25 -14.83
N ARG A 53 -0.19 5.70 -13.61
CA ARG A 53 0.08 7.07 -13.12
C ARG A 53 1.36 7.15 -12.29
N ALA A 54 1.88 6.01 -11.85
CA ALA A 54 3.14 5.93 -11.11
C ALA A 54 4.32 6.34 -11.99
N ARG A 55 5.28 7.01 -11.37
CA ARG A 55 6.54 7.49 -11.93
C ARG A 55 7.75 6.85 -11.24
N GLY A 56 7.55 6.24 -10.07
CA GLY A 56 8.58 5.52 -9.34
C GLY A 56 9.11 4.31 -10.10
N ARG A 57 10.38 3.95 -9.83
CA ARG A 57 11.04 2.75 -10.36
C ARG A 57 10.39 1.46 -9.82
N TYR A 58 9.87 1.50 -8.60
CA TYR A 58 9.21 0.39 -7.92
C TYR A 58 7.79 0.80 -7.55
N VAL A 59 6.87 -0.18 -7.55
CA VAL A 59 5.47 0.01 -7.18
C VAL A 59 5.14 -0.98 -6.08
N MET A 60 4.58 -0.47 -4.98
CA MET A 60 4.04 -1.27 -3.88
C MET A 60 2.53 -1.06 -3.84
N PHE A 61 1.76 -2.15 -3.85
CA PHE A 61 0.32 -2.07 -3.64
C PHE A 61 0.04 -2.22 -2.14
N VAL A 62 -0.69 -1.25 -1.58
CA VAL A 62 -1.11 -1.22 -0.18
C VAL A 62 -2.62 -1.00 -0.17
N ASP A 63 -3.35 -1.81 0.60
CA ASP A 63 -4.78 -1.62 0.77
C ASP A 63 -5.08 -0.56 1.84
N SER A 64 -6.27 0.04 1.80
CA SER A 64 -6.65 1.15 2.68
C SER A 64 -6.76 0.77 4.16
N ASP A 65 -6.86 -0.53 4.45
CA ASP A 65 -6.96 -1.13 5.79
C ASP A 65 -5.62 -1.73 6.28
N MET A 66 -4.51 -1.44 5.60
CA MET A 66 -3.18 -1.91 5.97
C MET A 66 -2.34 -0.84 6.68
N GLU A 67 -1.47 -1.31 7.57
CA GLU A 67 -0.44 -0.51 8.21
C GLU A 67 0.95 -1.06 7.87
N LEU A 68 1.88 -0.17 7.55
CA LEU A 68 3.26 -0.52 7.20
C LEU A 68 4.20 -0.35 8.40
N MET A 69 5.09 -1.33 8.61
CA MET A 69 6.21 -1.18 9.55
C MET A 69 7.17 -0.07 9.08
N PRO A 70 7.82 0.69 9.97
CA PRO A 70 8.57 1.90 9.60
C PRO A 70 9.67 1.73 8.53
N ASP A 71 10.28 0.54 8.43
CA ASP A 71 11.39 0.28 7.52
C ASP A 71 11.02 -0.56 6.28
N VAL A 72 9.76 -1.01 6.17
CA VAL A 72 9.39 -2.01 5.16
C VAL A 72 9.61 -1.52 3.72
N VAL A 73 9.38 -0.23 3.44
CA VAL A 73 9.62 0.32 2.10
C VAL A 73 11.11 0.35 1.78
N LYS A 74 11.95 0.69 2.76
CA LYS A 74 13.41 0.70 2.60
C LYS A 74 13.93 -0.71 2.29
N GLU A 75 13.53 -1.69 3.10
CA GLU A 75 13.92 -3.09 2.93
C GLU A 75 13.49 -3.63 1.56
N CYS A 76 12.26 -3.32 1.11
CA CYS A 76 11.77 -3.74 -0.20
C CYS A 76 12.59 -3.13 -1.35
N VAL A 77 12.93 -1.85 -1.28
CA VAL A 77 13.73 -1.17 -2.30
C VAL A 77 15.15 -1.75 -2.35
N GLU A 78 15.76 -2.01 -1.20
CA GLU A 78 17.08 -2.64 -1.12
C GLU A 78 17.07 -4.04 -1.72
N LEU A 79 16.13 -4.90 -1.30
CA LEU A 79 15.99 -6.27 -1.84
C LEU A 79 15.72 -6.27 -3.36
N ALA A 80 14.83 -5.40 -3.83
CA ALA A 80 14.54 -5.28 -5.26
C ALA A 80 15.70 -4.67 -6.07
N GLY A 81 16.63 -3.97 -5.40
CA GLY A 81 17.83 -3.38 -6.00
C GLY A 81 19.05 -4.29 -5.99
N MET A 82 19.06 -5.36 -5.18
CA MET A 82 20.19 -6.30 -5.07
C MET A 82 20.46 -7.07 -6.36
N ASP A 83 19.42 -7.42 -7.11
CA ASP A 83 19.52 -8.11 -8.41
C ASP A 83 18.56 -7.47 -9.42
N ASN A 84 19.08 -7.06 -10.58
CA ASN A 84 18.27 -6.53 -11.67
C ASN A 84 17.32 -7.58 -12.29
N LYS A 85 17.41 -8.84 -11.90
CA LYS A 85 16.48 -9.92 -12.28
C LYS A 85 15.30 -10.08 -11.32
N THR A 86 15.29 -9.38 -10.19
CA THR A 86 14.19 -9.46 -9.21
C THR A 86 12.92 -8.85 -9.81
N GLY A 87 11.92 -9.70 -10.08
CA GLY A 87 10.63 -9.28 -10.63
C GLY A 87 9.62 -8.79 -9.58
N GLY A 88 9.86 -9.07 -8.30
CA GLY A 88 8.98 -8.65 -7.21
C GLY A 88 9.51 -9.04 -5.83
N VAL A 89 9.00 -8.36 -4.80
CA VAL A 89 9.28 -8.64 -3.38
C VAL A 89 7.95 -8.94 -2.70
N ILE A 90 7.90 -10.01 -1.92
CA ILE A 90 6.72 -10.40 -1.15
C ILE A 90 6.89 -9.88 0.28
N ILE A 91 5.89 -9.17 0.77
CA ILE A 91 5.84 -8.65 2.12
C ILE A 91 4.95 -9.59 2.94
N PRO A 92 5.47 -10.27 3.97
CA PRO A 92 4.63 -11.06 4.86
C PRO A 92 3.70 -10.13 5.64
N GLU A 93 2.41 -10.45 5.66
CA GLU A 93 1.39 -9.68 6.37
C GLU A 93 0.85 -10.44 7.60
N ARG A 94 0.45 -9.71 8.64
CA ARG A 94 -0.19 -10.26 9.83
C ARG A 94 -1.47 -9.47 10.10
N SER A 95 -2.52 -10.14 10.54
CA SER A 95 -3.69 -9.43 11.07
C SER A 95 -3.37 -8.95 12.47
N VAL A 96 -3.85 -7.76 12.79
CA VAL A 96 -3.76 -7.21 14.14
C VAL A 96 -5.17 -6.98 14.63
N GLY A 97 -5.47 -7.42 15.85
CA GLY A 97 -6.78 -7.27 16.46
C GLY A 97 -7.08 -8.38 17.48
N GLU A 98 -8.24 -8.27 18.12
CA GLU A 98 -8.73 -9.27 19.06
C GLU A 98 -9.98 -9.98 18.52
N GLY A 99 -10.23 -11.20 19.03
CA GLY A 99 -11.43 -11.96 18.71
C GLY A 99 -11.19 -13.21 17.86
N PHE A 100 -12.26 -14.00 17.71
CA PHE A 100 -12.21 -15.30 17.05
C PHE A 100 -11.77 -15.20 15.58
N TRP A 101 -12.37 -14.30 14.81
CA TRP A 101 -12.12 -14.19 13.37
C TRP A 101 -10.72 -13.67 13.03
N VAL A 102 -10.13 -12.83 13.88
CA VAL A 102 -8.73 -12.39 13.72
C VAL A 102 -7.78 -13.59 13.85
N ARG A 103 -7.98 -14.44 14.87
CA ARG A 103 -7.17 -15.66 15.06
C ARG A 103 -7.32 -16.66 13.91
N VAL A 104 -8.52 -16.81 13.35
CA VAL A 104 -8.74 -17.66 12.17
C VAL A 104 -7.97 -17.12 10.97
N ARG A 105 -8.10 -15.82 10.69
CA ARG A 105 -7.41 -15.18 9.55
C ARG A 105 -5.89 -15.23 9.69
N ASP A 106 -5.36 -15.08 10.89
CA ASP A 106 -3.93 -15.24 11.15
C ASP A 106 -3.46 -16.68 10.96
N PHE A 107 -4.22 -17.67 11.44
CA PHE A 107 -3.89 -19.07 11.23
C PHE A 107 -3.84 -19.45 9.74
N GLU A 108 -4.78 -18.95 8.93
CA GLU A 108 -4.79 -19.20 7.48
C GLU A 108 -3.57 -18.60 6.77
N ARG A 109 -3.06 -17.47 7.26
CA ARG A 109 -1.92 -16.74 6.67
C ARG A 109 -0.55 -17.23 7.14
N LEU A 110 -0.51 -18.09 8.17
CA LEU A 110 0.72 -18.72 8.69
C LEU A 110 1.14 -20.00 7.95
N LYS A 111 0.38 -20.43 6.94
CA LYS A 111 0.71 -21.55 6.05
C LYS A 111 1.31 -21.05 4.74
#